data_AF-A0A7V8NCF0-F1
#
_entry.id   AF-A0A7V8NCF0-F1
#
_cell.length_a   1.000
_cell.length_b   1.000
_cell.length_c   1.000
_cell.angle_alpha   90.00
_cell.angle_beta   90.00
_cell.angle_gamma   90.00
#
_symmetry.space_group_name_H-M   'P 1'
#
loop_
_entity.id
_entity.type
_entity.pdbx_description
1 polymer ?
#
loop_
_entity_poly.entity_id
_entity_poly.type
_entity_poly.pdbx_seq_one_letter_code
_entity_poly.pdbx_strand_id
1 'polypeptide(L)'
;MVALAVLTTPACTEVTPGAEQDGLMGDSTPSSSAVPSAHHGPGLLRRGECATRPPSRGADAAGSGVTEVRCASERAFARVTVRHEGRTKGGPNCPARTDFVLHINEHRPDVDEDGDGGVPLGYACMRQLDGPHPGDPGAGGGPNTISGDCVYTTSGRREVKETPCAGEGAREPAYRVFRVVEGRADCPESTALFVDVGGDRPVGCARRH
;
A
#
# COMPACT_ATOMS: atom_id res chain seq x y z
N MET A 1 -38.60 33.43 34.47
CA MET A 1 -38.00 34.79 34.53
C MET A 1 -37.19 34.98 33.27
N VAL A 2 -37.68 35.86 32.39
CA VAL A 2 -37.11 36.20 31.07
C VAL A 2 -36.24 37.44 31.24
N ALA A 3 -35.09 37.51 30.55
CA ALA A 3 -34.44 38.79 30.25
C ALA A 3 -33.84 38.72 28.84
N LEU A 4 -34.54 39.37 27.91
CA LEU A 4 -34.15 39.65 26.53
C LEU A 4 -33.51 41.04 26.52
N ALA A 5 -32.37 41.23 25.85
CA ALA A 5 -31.80 42.55 25.62
C ALA A 5 -31.54 42.75 24.12
N VAL A 6 -32.39 43.61 23.53
CA VAL A 6 -32.31 44.16 22.18
C VAL A 6 -31.79 45.59 22.33
N LEU A 7 -30.83 46.01 21.49
CA LEU A 7 -30.58 47.44 21.24
C LEU A 7 -30.30 47.71 19.76
N THR A 8 -30.81 48.87 19.37
CA THR A 8 -31.22 49.38 18.05
C THR A 8 -30.15 50.17 17.29
N THR A 9 -30.35 50.29 15.97
CA THR A 9 -29.59 51.07 14.96
C THR A 9 -29.86 52.59 14.98
N PRO A 10 -29.04 53.41 14.26
CA PRO A 10 -29.48 54.03 12.98
C PRO A 10 -28.34 54.11 11.90
N ALA A 11 -28.56 53.82 10.60
CA ALA A 11 -29.03 54.69 9.47
C ALA A 11 -28.06 55.87 9.17
N CYS A 12 -27.61 56.27 7.96
CA CYS A 12 -27.81 56.02 6.51
C CYS A 12 -26.46 56.36 5.79
N THR A 13 -26.14 55.93 4.57
CA THR A 13 -26.43 56.69 3.32
C THR A 13 -26.19 55.82 2.07
N GLU A 14 -27.05 55.98 1.07
CA GLU A 14 -26.94 55.46 -0.28
C GLU A 14 -26.10 56.38 -1.19
N VAL A 15 -25.28 55.79 -2.07
CA VAL A 15 -24.87 56.37 -3.37
C VAL A 15 -24.79 55.22 -4.39
N THR A 16 -25.55 55.32 -5.49
CA THR A 16 -25.48 54.46 -6.69
C THR A 16 -24.85 55.23 -7.86
N PRO A 17 -24.73 54.66 -9.07
CA PRO A 17 -23.65 53.81 -9.57
C PRO A 17 -22.78 54.52 -10.64
N GLY A 18 -21.58 53.99 -10.92
CA GLY A 18 -20.71 54.47 -11.99
C GLY A 18 -20.02 53.31 -12.71
N ALA A 19 -20.21 53.26 -14.02
CA ALA A 19 -19.76 52.24 -14.95
C ALA A 19 -18.23 52.28 -15.23
N GLU A 20 -17.69 51.08 -15.49
CA GLU A 20 -16.62 50.68 -16.44
C GLU A 20 -15.41 51.60 -16.72
N GLN A 21 -14.18 51.11 -16.48
CA GLN A 21 -13.25 50.58 -17.51
C GLN A 21 -11.81 50.43 -16.98
N ASP A 22 -11.26 49.26 -17.30
CA ASP A 22 -9.87 48.93 -17.66
C ASP A 22 -8.65 49.27 -16.78
N GLY A 23 -7.87 48.21 -16.55
CA GLY A 23 -6.42 48.28 -16.69
C GLY A 23 -5.60 48.11 -15.42
N LEU A 24 -5.56 46.89 -14.85
CA LEU A 24 -4.53 46.52 -13.87
C LEU A 24 -3.74 45.30 -14.37
N MET A 25 -2.58 45.60 -14.96
CA MET A 25 -1.43 44.70 -15.04
C MET A 25 -0.96 44.41 -13.62
N GLY A 26 -1.15 43.17 -13.17
CA GLY A 26 -0.74 42.70 -11.84
C GLY A 26 -0.31 41.24 -11.88
N ASP A 27 0.99 41.05 -12.08
CA ASP A 27 1.83 39.92 -11.66
C ASP A 27 1.11 38.56 -11.44
N SER A 28 0.96 37.81 -12.53
CA SER A 28 0.62 36.39 -12.45
C SER A 28 1.85 35.60 -12.02
N THR A 29 2.00 35.43 -10.72
CA THR A 29 2.72 34.28 -10.16
C THR A 29 2.08 33.02 -10.75
N PRO A 30 2.81 32.14 -11.45
CA PRO A 30 2.25 30.88 -11.87
C PRO A 30 2.10 30.01 -10.62
N SER A 31 0.92 30.11 -10.00
CA SER A 31 0.37 29.09 -9.13
C SER A 31 0.37 27.82 -9.94
N SER A 32 1.42 27.01 -9.76
CA SER A 32 1.56 25.70 -10.37
C SER A 32 0.51 24.81 -9.76
N SER A 33 -0.73 24.93 -10.26
CA SER A 33 -1.70 23.86 -10.29
C SER A 33 -1.04 22.72 -11.04
N ALA A 34 -0.27 21.92 -10.31
CA ALA A 34 0.25 20.67 -10.79
C ALA A 34 -0.98 19.79 -11.08
N VAL A 35 -1.36 19.77 -12.35
CA VAL A 35 -2.20 18.72 -12.92
C VAL A 35 -1.65 17.39 -12.39
N PRO A 36 -2.46 16.51 -11.78
CA PRO A 36 -1.97 15.18 -11.49
C PRO A 36 -1.68 14.56 -12.84
N SER A 37 -0.40 14.47 -13.19
CA SER A 37 0.02 13.66 -14.31
C SER A 37 -0.29 12.22 -13.92
N ALA A 38 -1.50 11.78 -14.29
CA ALA A 38 -1.81 10.38 -14.45
C ALA A 38 -0.97 9.89 -15.63
N HIS A 39 0.34 9.83 -15.44
CA HIS A 39 1.24 9.17 -16.35
C HIS A 39 0.74 7.73 -16.40
N HIS A 40 0.27 7.30 -17.56
CA HIS A 40 0.10 5.89 -17.91
C HIS A 40 1.18 5.67 -18.96
N GLY A 41 2.35 5.21 -18.51
CA GLY A 41 3.53 5.10 -19.35
C GLY A 41 4.67 4.34 -18.66
N PRO A 42 5.63 3.82 -19.43
CA PRO A 42 6.79 3.10 -18.91
C PRO A 42 7.59 4.01 -17.97
N GLY A 43 7.71 3.61 -16.70
CA GLY A 43 8.39 4.38 -15.66
C GLY A 43 7.54 4.83 -14.49
N LEU A 44 6.28 4.40 -14.39
CA LEU A 44 5.47 4.55 -13.18
C LEU A 44 6.02 3.73 -12.02
N LEU A 45 5.92 4.32 -10.83
CA LEU A 45 6.21 3.68 -9.54
C LEU A 45 7.63 3.10 -9.53
N ARG A 46 8.60 3.94 -9.90
CA ARG A 46 10.03 3.62 -9.71
C ARG A 46 10.33 3.44 -8.23
N ARG A 47 11.41 2.74 -7.93
CA ARG A 47 11.93 2.64 -6.57
C ARG A 47 12.10 4.04 -5.97
N GLY A 48 11.48 4.27 -4.83
CA GLY A 48 11.52 5.53 -4.12
C GLY A 48 10.29 6.41 -4.31
N GLU A 49 9.49 6.18 -5.36
CA GLU A 49 8.26 6.91 -5.61
C GLU A 49 7.13 6.49 -4.68
N CYS A 50 6.16 7.38 -4.50
CA CYS A 50 5.01 7.15 -3.64
C CYS A 50 3.72 7.01 -4.43
N ALA A 51 2.78 6.27 -3.85
CA ALA A 51 1.51 5.97 -4.46
C ALA A 51 0.35 6.22 -3.49
N THR A 52 -0.83 6.45 -4.05
CA THR A 52 -2.09 6.49 -3.29
C THR A 52 -2.43 5.12 -2.73
N ARG A 53 -3.34 5.09 -1.75
CA ARG A 53 -3.87 3.84 -1.18
C ARG A 53 -4.59 3.01 -2.27
N PRO A 54 -4.32 1.70 -2.38
CA PRO A 54 -5.08 0.82 -3.27
C PRO A 54 -6.55 0.73 -2.83
N PRO A 55 -7.49 0.58 -3.77
CA PRO A 55 -8.89 0.35 -3.43
C PRO A 55 -9.05 -0.97 -2.64
N SER A 56 -9.98 -1.01 -1.69
CA SER A 56 -10.08 -2.04 -0.63
C SER A 56 -10.46 -3.46 -1.07
N ARG A 57 -10.24 -3.88 -2.32
CA ARG A 57 -10.55 -5.24 -2.79
C ARG A 57 -9.31 -6.15 -2.77
N GLY A 58 -9.22 -6.95 -1.71
CA GLY A 58 -8.43 -8.20 -1.66
C GLY A 58 -6.90 -8.03 -1.76
N ALA A 59 -6.16 -9.06 -1.36
CA ALA A 59 -4.69 -9.09 -1.41
C ALA A 59 -4.11 -8.97 -2.84
N ASP A 60 -4.98 -8.96 -3.84
CA ASP A 60 -4.68 -8.91 -5.27
C ASP A 60 -5.17 -7.57 -5.82
N ALA A 61 -4.57 -6.47 -5.36
CA ALA A 61 -4.79 -5.16 -5.98
C ALA A 61 -4.13 -5.17 -7.37
N ALA A 62 -4.85 -5.66 -8.37
CA ALA A 62 -4.57 -5.32 -9.75
C ALA A 62 -4.51 -3.79 -9.81
N GLY A 63 -3.39 -3.20 -10.23
CA GLY A 63 -3.02 -1.81 -9.98
C GLY A 63 -3.96 -0.69 -10.48
N SER A 64 -5.14 -1.05 -10.98
CA SER A 64 -6.27 -0.18 -11.24
C SER A 64 -6.64 0.66 -10.01
N GLY A 65 -6.54 1.98 -10.13
CA GLY A 65 -6.92 2.94 -9.09
C GLY A 65 -5.80 3.38 -8.15
N VAL A 66 -4.57 2.87 -8.32
CA VAL A 66 -3.39 3.40 -7.66
C VAL A 66 -2.74 4.47 -8.55
N THR A 67 -2.47 5.65 -8.01
CA THR A 67 -1.82 6.74 -8.73
C THR A 67 -0.50 7.11 -8.06
N GLU A 68 0.53 7.39 -8.85
CA GLU A 68 1.78 7.96 -8.37
C GLU A 68 1.57 9.39 -7.88
N VAL A 69 2.15 9.72 -6.72
CA VAL A 69 2.07 11.03 -6.09
C VAL A 69 3.41 11.39 -5.46
N ARG A 70 3.67 12.69 -5.28
CA ARG A 70 4.83 13.13 -4.47
C ARG A 70 4.71 12.58 -3.05
N CYS A 71 5.80 12.04 -2.50
CA CYS A 71 5.79 11.47 -1.15
C CYS A 71 5.40 12.45 -0.04
N ALA A 72 5.58 13.76 -0.25
CA ALA A 72 5.14 14.79 0.69
C ALA A 72 3.64 15.13 0.58
N SER A 73 2.90 14.52 -0.35
CA SER A 73 1.47 14.72 -0.48
C SER A 73 0.73 14.02 0.65
N GLU A 74 -0.33 14.64 1.16
CA GLU A 74 -1.27 14.01 2.11
C GLU A 74 -1.99 12.77 1.52
N ARG A 75 -1.96 12.62 0.19
CA ARG A 75 -2.50 11.45 -0.51
C ARG A 75 -1.50 10.30 -0.61
N ALA A 76 -0.23 10.53 -0.28
CA ALA A 76 0.81 9.51 -0.32
C ALA A 76 0.55 8.49 0.79
N PHE A 77 0.46 7.22 0.42
CA PHE A 77 0.13 6.13 1.33
C PHE A 77 1.29 5.15 1.50
N ALA A 78 1.95 4.82 0.39
CA ALA A 78 3.04 3.86 0.40
C ALA A 78 4.14 4.27 -0.59
N ARG A 79 5.35 3.83 -0.29
CA ARG A 79 6.56 4.03 -1.09
C ARG A 79 7.01 2.72 -1.72
N VAL A 80 7.47 2.79 -2.97
CA VAL A 80 8.07 1.66 -3.67
C VAL A 80 9.47 1.38 -3.12
N THR A 81 9.68 0.18 -2.61
CA THR A 81 10.99 -0.27 -2.11
C THR A 81 11.79 -1.03 -3.17
N VAL A 82 11.09 -1.77 -4.04
CA VAL A 82 11.61 -2.53 -5.17
C VAL A 82 10.60 -2.45 -6.32
N ARG A 83 11.10 -2.31 -7.55
CA ARG A 83 10.33 -2.35 -8.81
C ARG A 83 10.96 -3.42 -9.70
N HIS A 84 10.16 -4.35 -10.20
CA HIS A 84 10.58 -5.36 -11.16
C HIS A 84 9.75 -5.24 -12.43
N GLU A 85 10.40 -4.99 -13.57
CA GLU A 85 9.75 -4.87 -14.89
C GLU A 85 9.69 -6.22 -15.62
N GLY A 86 8.60 -6.44 -16.37
CA GLY A 86 8.40 -7.65 -17.17
C GLY A 86 7.61 -8.75 -16.46
N ARG A 87 7.66 -9.99 -16.99
CA ARG A 87 6.88 -11.12 -16.46
C ARG A 87 7.22 -11.34 -14.98
N THR A 88 6.18 -11.54 -14.16
CA THR A 88 6.27 -11.74 -12.70
C THR A 88 7.10 -12.97 -12.32
N LYS A 89 7.06 -14.02 -13.15
CA LYS A 89 7.82 -15.26 -12.93
C LYS A 89 9.32 -15.02 -13.13
N GLY A 90 10.09 -15.14 -12.05
CA GLY A 90 11.55 -15.00 -12.06
C GLY A 90 12.08 -13.62 -11.64
N GLY A 91 11.20 -12.70 -11.22
CA GLY A 91 11.62 -11.44 -10.61
C GLY A 91 12.22 -11.62 -9.20
N PRO A 92 13.00 -10.64 -8.69
CA PRO A 92 13.59 -10.70 -7.36
C PRO A 92 12.52 -10.66 -6.27
N ASN A 93 12.70 -11.46 -5.22
CA ASN A 93 11.77 -11.46 -4.08
C ASN A 93 11.64 -10.07 -3.45
N CYS A 94 10.42 -9.72 -3.03
CA CYS A 94 10.20 -8.51 -2.28
C CYS A 94 10.97 -8.55 -0.95
N PRO A 95 11.48 -7.39 -0.46
CA PRO A 95 12.12 -7.34 0.85
C PRO A 95 11.22 -7.93 1.94
N ALA A 96 11.84 -8.55 2.95
CA ALA A 96 11.16 -9.20 4.06
C ALA A 96 10.01 -8.36 4.66
N ARG A 97 10.25 -7.06 4.88
CA ARG A 97 9.27 -6.13 5.50
C ARG A 97 8.38 -5.38 4.50
N THR A 98 8.07 -6.01 3.37
CA THR A 98 7.12 -5.44 2.41
C THR A 98 5.72 -5.49 3.01
N ASP A 99 4.94 -4.42 2.86
CA ASP A 99 3.58 -4.37 3.41
C ASP A 99 2.55 -4.94 2.43
N PHE A 100 2.76 -4.75 1.11
CA PHE A 100 1.96 -5.35 0.06
C PHE A 100 2.70 -5.34 -1.29
N VAL A 101 2.27 -6.17 -2.22
CA VAL A 101 2.78 -6.19 -3.61
C VAL A 101 1.73 -5.59 -4.52
N LEU A 102 2.12 -4.56 -5.28
CA LEU A 102 1.29 -3.98 -6.33
C LEU A 102 1.66 -4.62 -7.66
N HIS A 103 0.72 -5.32 -8.29
CA HIS A 103 0.88 -5.85 -9.64
C HIS A 103 0.49 -4.78 -10.66
N ILE A 104 1.41 -4.46 -11.56
CA ILE A 104 1.26 -3.41 -12.55
C ILE A 104 0.95 -4.08 -13.89
N ASN A 105 -0.27 -3.87 -14.38
CA ASN A 105 -0.75 -4.42 -15.64
C ASN A 105 -1.10 -3.26 -16.59
N GLU A 106 -0.87 -3.44 -17.87
CA GLU A 106 -1.39 -2.57 -18.92
C GLU A 106 -2.64 -3.22 -19.51
N HIS A 107 -3.74 -2.47 -19.67
CA HIS A 107 -4.88 -3.00 -20.38
C HIS A 107 -4.61 -2.93 -21.89
N ARG A 108 -4.28 -4.05 -22.52
CA ARG A 108 -4.17 -4.18 -23.99
C ARG A 108 -4.97 -5.39 -24.49
N PRO A 109 -6.26 -5.20 -24.81
CA PRO A 109 -7.13 -6.30 -25.25
C PRO A 109 -6.71 -6.92 -26.60
N ASP A 110 -5.87 -6.25 -27.39
CA ASP A 110 -5.47 -6.71 -28.73
C ASP A 110 -4.28 -7.70 -28.74
N VAL A 111 -3.52 -7.80 -27.64
CA VAL A 111 -2.30 -8.64 -27.52
C VAL A 111 -2.38 -9.64 -26.36
N ASP A 112 -3.58 -9.75 -25.82
CA ASP A 112 -3.88 -10.55 -24.65
C ASP A 112 -3.97 -12.03 -25.03
N GLU A 113 -3.09 -12.85 -24.44
CA GLU A 113 -2.99 -14.29 -24.70
C GLU A 113 -4.01 -15.12 -23.89
N ASP A 114 -4.66 -14.56 -22.86
CA ASP A 114 -5.58 -15.29 -21.96
C ASP A 114 -7.02 -14.76 -21.91
N GLY A 115 -7.31 -13.62 -22.53
CA GLY A 115 -8.65 -13.08 -22.74
C GLY A 115 -9.13 -12.12 -21.64
N ASP A 116 -8.29 -11.74 -20.67
CA ASP A 116 -8.63 -10.79 -19.59
C ASP A 116 -8.28 -9.32 -19.87
N GLY A 117 -7.58 -9.07 -20.97
CA GLY A 117 -7.17 -7.77 -21.48
C GLY A 117 -5.91 -7.18 -20.82
N GLY A 118 -5.24 -7.89 -19.91
CA GLY A 118 -4.11 -7.41 -19.11
C GLY A 118 -2.75 -7.94 -19.55
N VAL A 119 -1.81 -7.04 -19.87
CA VAL A 119 -0.40 -7.37 -20.09
C VAL A 119 0.38 -7.05 -18.81
N PRO A 120 0.96 -8.04 -18.10
CA PRO A 120 1.76 -7.78 -16.91
C PRO A 120 3.02 -6.97 -17.24
N LEU A 121 3.11 -5.75 -16.70
CA LEU A 121 4.30 -4.88 -16.77
C LEU A 121 5.25 -5.09 -15.56
N GLY A 122 4.87 -5.97 -14.64
CA GLY A 122 5.66 -6.41 -13.50
C GLY A 122 5.01 -6.04 -12.17
N TYR A 123 5.82 -5.80 -11.13
CA TYR A 123 5.32 -5.50 -9.79
C TYR A 123 6.19 -4.50 -9.03
N ALA A 124 5.61 -3.94 -7.98
CA ALA A 124 6.26 -3.07 -7.02
C ALA A 124 6.04 -3.59 -5.59
N CYS A 125 7.12 -3.70 -4.82
CA CYS A 125 7.06 -4.05 -3.40
C CYS A 125 6.88 -2.76 -2.59
N MET A 126 5.76 -2.64 -1.89
CA MET A 126 5.33 -1.40 -1.28
C MET A 126 5.54 -1.44 0.24
N ARG A 127 5.99 -0.32 0.81
CA ARG A 127 6.02 -0.08 2.26
C ARG A 127 5.14 1.12 2.56
N GLN A 128 4.19 0.99 3.46
CA GLN A 128 3.37 2.13 3.89
C GLN A 128 4.27 3.22 4.48
N LEU A 129 3.87 4.48 4.32
CA LEU A 129 4.59 5.61 4.91
C LEU A 129 4.36 5.68 6.42
N ASP A 130 3.15 5.33 6.85
CA ASP A 130 2.71 5.32 8.23
C ASP A 130 2.26 3.92 8.66
N GLY A 131 2.29 3.67 9.97
CA GLY A 131 1.79 2.42 10.55
C GLY A 131 0.24 2.34 10.56
N PRO A 132 -0.33 1.16 10.80
CA PRO A 132 0.36 -0.11 11.05
C PRO A 132 0.93 -0.73 9.77
N HIS A 133 2.07 -1.41 9.89
CA HIS A 133 2.76 -2.07 8.78
C HIS A 133 2.49 -3.59 8.78
N PRO A 134 1.70 -4.13 7.84
CA PRO A 134 1.43 -5.56 7.73
C PRO A 134 2.68 -6.43 7.58
N GLY A 135 3.75 -5.91 6.97
CA GLY A 135 5.02 -6.62 6.80
C GLY A 135 5.93 -6.61 8.02
N ASP A 136 5.52 -6.01 9.14
CA ASP A 136 6.31 -6.03 10.38
C ASP A 136 6.04 -7.30 11.20
N PRO A 137 7.06 -7.81 11.93
CA PRO A 137 6.93 -9.02 12.72
C PRO A 137 5.72 -9.03 13.65
N GLY A 138 4.79 -9.94 13.39
CA GLY A 138 3.59 -10.17 14.18
C GLY A 138 2.42 -9.23 13.90
N ALA A 139 2.56 -8.28 12.98
CA ALA A 139 1.45 -7.44 12.52
C ALA A 139 0.48 -8.26 11.66
N GLY A 140 1.02 -9.16 10.83
CA GLY A 140 0.26 -10.01 9.92
C GLY A 140 -0.28 -9.27 8.69
N GLY A 141 -0.44 -10.01 7.59
CA GLY A 141 -1.06 -9.50 6.36
C GLY A 141 -0.07 -8.91 5.35
N GLY A 142 1.24 -9.01 5.61
CA GLY A 142 2.25 -8.80 4.58
C GLY A 142 2.27 -9.94 3.54
N PRO A 143 3.00 -9.78 2.43
CA PRO A 143 3.14 -10.83 1.42
C PRO A 143 4.19 -11.89 1.80
N ASN A 144 5.02 -11.64 2.82
CA ASN A 144 6.12 -12.51 3.22
C ASN A 144 6.02 -12.86 4.70
N THR A 145 6.18 -14.15 5.01
CA THR A 145 6.32 -14.62 6.39
C THR A 145 7.77 -14.51 6.84
N ILE A 146 7.99 -13.87 7.99
CA ILE A 146 9.31 -13.60 8.54
C ILE A 146 9.41 -14.02 10.01
N SER A 147 10.63 -13.99 10.55
CA SER A 147 10.83 -14.27 11.97
C SER A 147 10.09 -13.26 12.84
N GLY A 148 9.27 -13.78 13.75
CA GLY A 148 8.43 -13.04 14.68
C GLY A 148 6.94 -13.11 14.32
N ASP A 149 6.58 -13.54 13.11
CA ASP A 149 5.20 -13.65 12.66
C ASP A 149 4.45 -14.82 13.27
N CYS A 150 3.15 -14.64 13.35
CA CYS A 150 2.23 -15.65 13.82
C CYS A 150 1.43 -16.23 12.67
N VAL A 151 1.24 -17.53 12.73
CA VAL A 151 0.65 -18.30 11.65
C VAL A 151 -0.33 -19.34 12.18
N TYR A 152 -1.23 -19.78 11.30
CA TYR A 152 -2.13 -20.89 11.53
C TYR A 152 -2.15 -21.83 10.32
N THR A 153 -2.43 -23.11 10.56
CA THR A 153 -2.59 -24.11 9.51
C THR A 153 -4.02 -24.07 8.98
N THR A 154 -4.19 -24.10 7.66
CA THR A 154 -5.51 -24.27 7.05
C THR A 154 -5.86 -25.77 6.94
N SER A 155 -7.15 -26.11 6.96
CA SER A 155 -7.61 -27.50 6.87
C SER A 155 -7.45 -28.12 5.47
N GLY A 156 -7.09 -27.32 4.47
CA GLY A 156 -6.98 -27.72 3.07
C GLY A 156 -5.58 -27.44 2.55
N ARG A 157 -4.83 -28.51 2.25
CA ARG A 157 -3.41 -28.50 1.88
C ARG A 157 -2.54 -28.04 3.06
N ARG A 158 -1.28 -28.46 3.11
CA ARG A 158 -0.34 -28.14 4.20
C ARG A 158 0.10 -26.67 4.13
N GLU A 159 -0.86 -25.78 3.99
CA GLU A 159 -0.71 -24.35 3.81
C GLU A 159 -0.75 -23.67 5.18
N VAL A 160 0.15 -22.72 5.33
CA VAL A 160 0.32 -21.92 6.53
C VAL A 160 -0.02 -20.49 6.12
N LYS A 161 -0.90 -19.85 6.88
CA LYS A 161 -1.30 -18.47 6.65
C LYS A 161 -0.93 -17.62 7.84
N GLU A 162 -0.49 -16.40 7.57
CA GLU A 162 -0.25 -15.40 8.60
C GLU A 162 -1.53 -14.91 9.25
N THR A 163 -1.39 -14.46 10.49
CA THR A 163 -2.41 -13.74 11.24
C THR A 163 -1.71 -12.82 12.25
N PRO A 164 -2.32 -11.69 12.65
CA PRO A 164 -1.77 -10.84 13.70
C PRO A 164 -1.52 -11.65 14.99
N CYS A 165 -0.34 -11.49 15.58
CA CYS A 165 0.00 -12.14 16.84
C CYS A 165 -0.89 -11.69 18.01
N ALA A 166 -1.48 -10.49 17.92
CA ALA A 166 -2.41 -9.97 18.90
C ALA A 166 -3.75 -10.75 18.94
N GLY A 167 -4.02 -11.63 17.97
CA GLY A 167 -5.27 -12.40 17.90
C GLY A 167 -6.46 -11.62 17.34
N GLU A 168 -6.22 -10.43 16.78
CA GLU A 168 -7.26 -9.54 16.22
C GLU A 168 -7.69 -9.93 14.79
N GLY A 169 -7.03 -10.91 14.18
CA GLY A 169 -7.37 -11.41 12.85
C GLY A 169 -8.59 -12.34 12.85
N ALA A 170 -9.03 -12.73 11.65
CA ALA A 170 -10.14 -13.68 11.48
C ALA A 170 -9.86 -15.08 12.08
N ARG A 171 -8.60 -15.40 12.34
CA ARG A 171 -8.14 -16.67 12.89
C ARG A 171 -7.10 -16.39 13.98
N GLU A 172 -7.22 -17.08 15.10
CA GLU A 172 -6.25 -16.97 16.18
C GLU A 172 -4.87 -17.52 15.75
N PRO A 173 -3.77 -16.91 16.23
CA PRO A 173 -2.42 -17.41 16.00
C PRO A 173 -2.22 -18.76 16.69
N ALA A 174 -1.77 -19.77 15.93
CA ALA A 174 -1.49 -21.11 16.47
C ALA A 174 0.00 -21.33 16.72
N TYR A 175 0.85 -20.72 15.89
CA TYR A 175 2.30 -20.84 15.96
C TYR A 175 2.96 -19.49 15.74
N ARG A 176 4.18 -19.33 16.27
CA ARG A 176 5.06 -18.20 16.01
C ARG A 176 6.35 -18.67 15.35
N VAL A 177 6.68 -18.12 14.20
CA VAL A 177 7.99 -18.29 13.57
C VAL A 177 9.01 -17.54 14.41
N PHE A 178 10.00 -18.23 14.95
CA PHE A 178 11.02 -17.62 15.83
C PHE A 178 12.42 -17.59 15.20
N ARG A 179 12.60 -18.29 14.07
CA ARG A 179 13.85 -18.32 13.32
C ARG A 179 13.58 -18.66 11.85
N VAL A 180 14.42 -18.15 10.97
CA VAL A 180 14.43 -18.48 9.53
C VAL A 180 15.83 -18.96 9.14
N VAL A 181 15.91 -20.12 8.50
CA VAL A 181 17.16 -20.87 8.21
C VAL A 181 17.16 -21.44 6.78
N GLU A 182 18.33 -21.91 6.34
CA GLU A 182 18.52 -22.48 5.00
C GLU A 182 17.88 -23.88 4.87
N GLY A 183 18.03 -24.72 5.91
CA GLY A 183 17.48 -26.08 5.90
C GLY A 183 16.77 -26.45 7.20
N ARG A 184 15.88 -27.45 7.13
CA ARG A 184 15.15 -27.96 8.32
C ARG A 184 16.07 -28.48 9.42
N ALA A 185 17.25 -28.98 9.06
CA ALA A 185 18.25 -29.49 10.02
C ALA A 185 18.85 -28.37 10.89
N ASP A 186 18.78 -27.11 10.45
CA ASP A 186 19.29 -25.95 11.19
C ASP A 186 18.26 -25.40 12.19
N CYS A 187 17.04 -25.93 12.17
CA CYS A 187 16.02 -25.58 13.16
C CYS A 187 16.31 -26.26 14.50
N PRO A 188 16.15 -25.56 15.63
CA PRO A 188 16.26 -26.16 16.96
C PRO A 188 15.24 -27.29 17.16
N GLU A 189 15.55 -28.25 18.03
CA GLU A 189 14.65 -29.38 18.37
C GLU A 189 13.30 -28.93 18.93
N SER A 190 13.21 -27.71 19.49
CA SER A 190 11.96 -27.10 19.96
C SER A 190 11.00 -26.68 18.84
N THR A 191 11.35 -26.91 17.59
CA THR A 191 10.52 -26.59 16.41
C THR A 191 9.33 -27.54 16.32
N ALA A 192 8.13 -26.97 16.40
CA ALA A 192 6.87 -27.70 16.30
C ALA A 192 6.27 -27.68 14.88
N LEU A 193 6.64 -26.69 14.05
CA LEU A 193 6.16 -26.53 12.69
C LEU A 193 7.28 -25.96 11.80
N PHE A 194 7.41 -26.52 10.59
CA PHE A 194 8.24 -25.94 9.53
C PHE A 194 7.35 -25.17 8.57
N VAL A 195 7.70 -23.91 8.30
CA VAL A 195 6.98 -23.01 7.40
C VAL A 195 7.85 -22.72 6.18
N ASP A 196 7.28 -22.76 4.99
CA ASP A 196 7.95 -22.24 3.79
C ASP A 196 7.81 -20.72 3.79
N VAL A 197 8.93 -20.02 3.90
CA VAL A 197 8.97 -18.55 3.97
C VAL A 197 9.64 -17.91 2.74
N GLY A 198 10.06 -18.73 1.77
CA GLY A 198 10.75 -18.26 0.57
C GLY A 198 12.11 -17.60 0.80
N GLY A 199 12.68 -17.02 -0.26
CA GLY A 199 14.01 -16.37 -0.22
C GLY A 199 15.19 -17.34 -0.02
N ASP A 200 16.34 -16.78 0.34
CA ASP A 200 17.60 -17.54 0.48
C ASP A 200 17.62 -18.46 1.71
N ARG A 201 16.76 -18.18 2.69
CA ARG A 201 16.55 -18.99 3.89
C ARG A 201 15.08 -19.42 3.93
N PRO A 202 14.72 -20.47 3.18
CA PRO A 202 13.32 -20.78 2.89
C PRO A 202 12.58 -21.45 4.05
N VAL A 203 13.26 -21.80 5.15
CA VAL A 203 12.65 -22.58 6.24
C VAL A 203 12.43 -21.71 7.48
N GLY A 204 11.16 -21.47 7.82
CA GLY A 204 10.74 -20.92 9.10
C GLY A 204 10.61 -22.01 10.16
N CYS A 205 11.34 -21.87 11.27
CA CYS A 205 11.18 -22.69 12.46
C CYS A 205 10.11 -22.05 13.36
N ALA A 206 9.01 -22.73 13.57
CA ALA A 206 7.89 -22.24 14.35
C ALA A 206 7.62 -23.10 15.59
N ARG A 207 7.22 -22.44 16.68
CA ARG A 207 6.76 -23.05 17.93
C ARG A 207 5.32 -22.64 18.19
N ARG A 208 4.62 -23.31 19.11
CA ARG A 208 3.26 -22.89 19.50
C ARG A 208 3.29 -21.44 20.00
N HIS A 209 2.31 -20.64 19.59
CA HIS A 209 2.16 -19.24 19.97
C HIS A 209 1.64 -19.12 21.41
#